data_AF-A0A1J4XYC6-F1
#
_entry.id   AF-A0A1J4XYC6-F1
#
_cell.length_a   1.000
_cell.length_b   1.000
_cell.length_c   1.000
_cell.angle_alpha   90.00
_cell.angle_beta   90.00
_cell.angle_gamma   90.00
#
_symmetry.space_group_name_H-M   'P 1'
#
loop_
_entity.id
_entity.type
_entity.pdbx_description
1 polymer ?
#
loop_
_entity_poly.entity_id
_entity_poly.type
_entity_poly.pdbx_seq_one_letter_code
_entity_poly.pdbx_strand_id
1 'polypeptide(L)' 'MRQIQTRKGDLTIKEHVNVIYEKQITPFGNSAKLDAPKKYIGKRAYVIIVDD' A
#
# COMPACT_ATOMS: atom_id res chain seq x y z
N MET A 1 -11.54 -5.70 -15.60
CA MET A 1 -10.68 -6.83 -15.16
C MET A 1 -9.46 -6.23 -14.48
N ARG A 2 -9.28 -6.51 -13.19
CA ARG A 2 -8.20 -5.96 -12.35
C ARG A 2 -6.89 -6.72 -12.65
N GLN A 3 -5.81 -6.03 -13.03
CA GLN A 3 -4.51 -6.65 -13.33
C GLN A 3 -3.44 -6.13 -12.38
N ILE A 4 -3.05 -6.97 -11.42
CA ILE A 4 -1.95 -6.74 -10.49
C ILE A 4 -0.86 -7.75 -10.82
N GLN A 5 0.35 -7.29 -11.14
CA GLN A 5 1.50 -8.15 -11.41
C GLN A 5 2.72 -7.72 -10.63
N THR A 6 3.38 -8.70 -10.00
CA THR A 6 4.70 -8.54 -9.39
C THR A 6 5.73 -9.35 -10.19
N ARG A 7 6.64 -8.68 -10.91
CA ARG A 7 7.74 -9.33 -11.65
C ARG A 7 9.08 -8.83 -11.12
N LYS A 8 9.88 -9.70 -10.51
CA LYS A 8 11.28 -9.44 -10.12
C LYS A 8 11.53 -8.11 -9.35
N GLY A 9 10.56 -7.62 -8.58
CA GLY A 9 10.66 -6.36 -7.82
C GLY A 9 9.83 -5.22 -8.40
N ASP A 10 9.36 -5.35 -9.64
CA ASP A 10 8.48 -4.37 -10.28
C ASP A 10 7.01 -4.69 -9.99
N LEU A 11 6.27 -3.68 -9.55
CA LEU A 11 4.82 -3.73 -9.31
C LEU A 11 4.13 -2.91 -10.41
N THR A 12 3.30 -3.56 -11.22
CA THR A 12 2.46 -2.89 -12.21
C THR A 12 1.00 -3.09 -11.85
N ILE A 13 0.28 -1.98 -11.68
CA ILE A 13 -1.18 -1.93 -11.49
C ILE A 13 -1.80 -1.23 -12.69
N LYS A 14 -2.77 -1.88 -13.33
CA LYS A 14 -3.52 -1.30 -14.47
C LYS A 14 -4.97 -1.11 -14.09
N GLU A 15 -5.27 0.04 -13.48
CA GLU A 15 -6.60 0.45 -13.00
C GLU A 15 -6.73 1.98 -13.07
N HIS A 16 -7.91 2.50 -12.75
CA HIS A 16 -8.12 3.94 -12.56
C HIS A 16 -7.50 4.36 -11.23
N VAL A 17 -6.21 4.68 -11.25
CA VAL A 17 -5.47 5.11 -10.06
C VAL A 17 -5.63 6.62 -9.88
N ASN A 18 -6.14 7.02 -8.71
CA ASN A 18 -6.42 8.41 -8.40
C ASN A 18 -5.18 9.05 -7.78
N VAL A 19 -4.59 8.37 -6.80
CA VAL A 19 -3.49 8.89 -6.00
C VAL A 19 -2.59 7.76 -5.53
N ILE A 20 -1.28 8.02 -5.58
CA ILE A 20 -0.25 7.20 -4.97
C ILE A 20 0.51 8.08 -3.99
N TYR A 21 0.69 7.62 -2.76
CA TYR A 21 1.54 8.32 -1.80
C TYR A 21 2.34 7.36 -0.93
N GLU A 22 3.46 7.89 -0.43
CA GLU A 22 4.36 7.21 0.48
C GLU A 22 3.98 7.55 1.93
N LYS A 23 3.94 6.52 2.80
CA LYS A 23 3.71 6.73 4.22
C LYS A 23 4.52 5.75 5.07
N GLN A 24 5.03 6.24 6.19
CA GLN A 24 5.64 5.38 7.21
C GLN A 24 4.55 4.71 8.04
N ILE A 25 4.70 3.40 8.28
CA ILE A 25 3.79 2.66 9.14
C ILE A 25 4.10 3.01 10.59
N THR A 26 3.24 3.82 11.20
CA THR A 26 3.31 4.20 12.62
C THR A 26 2.31 3.40 13.45
N PRO A 27 2.58 3.17 14.74
CA PRO A 27 1.58 2.64 15.67
C PRO A 27 0.33 3.53 15.72
N PHE A 28 -0.84 2.92 15.89
CA PHE A 28 -2.10 3.60 16.16
C PHE A 28 -2.98 2.71 17.03
N GLY A 29 -3.08 3.04 18.33
CA GLY A 29 -3.77 2.21 19.32
C GLY A 29 -3.24 0.78 19.34
N ASN A 30 -4.15 -0.19 19.20
CA ASN A 30 -3.82 -1.62 19.12
C ASN A 30 -3.42 -2.10 17.71
N SER A 31 -3.28 -1.20 16.72
CA SER A 31 -2.96 -1.53 15.31
C SER A 31 -1.88 -0.59 14.74
N ALA A 32 -1.69 -0.62 13.42
CA ALA A 32 -0.93 0.37 12.67
C ALA A 32 -1.86 1.41 12.02
N LYS A 33 -1.38 2.63 11.80
CA LYS A 33 -2.15 3.75 11.19
C LYS A 33 -2.57 3.51 9.73
N LEU A 34 -2.05 2.46 9.10
CA LEU A 34 -2.27 2.11 7.70
C LEU A 34 -2.99 0.76 7.52
N ASP A 35 -3.62 0.24 8.59
CA ASP A 35 -4.19 -1.12 8.65
C ASP A 35 -3.23 -2.23 8.17
N ALA A 36 -1.93 -1.96 8.29
CA ALA A 36 -0.89 -2.92 7.96
C ALA A 36 -0.60 -3.83 9.18
N PRO A 37 -0.20 -5.11 8.96
CA PRO A 37 0.23 -5.98 10.04
C PRO A 37 1.34 -5.35 10.89
N LYS A 38 1.27 -5.51 12.23
CA LYS A 38 2.22 -4.90 13.19
C LYS A 38 3.69 -5.19 12.89
N LYS A 39 3.99 -6.35 12.30
CA LYS A 39 5.35 -6.74 11.87
C LYS A 39 6.00 -5.77 10.87
N TYR A 40 5.22 -4.89 10.25
CA TYR A 40 5.70 -3.88 9.30
C TYR A 40 5.77 -2.46 9.90
N ILE A 41 5.50 -2.27 11.21
CA ILE A 41 5.71 -0.97 11.87
C ILE A 41 7.16 -0.53 11.69
N GLY A 42 7.36 0.76 11.38
CA GLY A 42 8.66 1.36 11.06
C GLY A 42 9.11 1.16 9.60
N LYS A 43 8.42 0.35 8.81
CA LYS A 43 8.66 0.23 7.37
C LYS A 43 7.91 1.32 6.58
N ARG A 44 8.37 1.55 5.36
CA ARG A 44 7.70 2.37 4.36
C ARG A 44 6.64 1.54 3.63
N ALA A 45 5.49 2.15 3.40
CA ALA A 45 4.44 1.61 2.55
C ALA A 45 4.08 2.60 1.44
N TYR A 46 3.73 2.06 0.28
CA TYR A 46 3.06 2.79 -0.79
C TYR A 46 1.57 2.48 -0.71
N VAL A 47 0.75 3.53 -0.62
CA VAL A 47 -0.71 3.42 -0.64
C VAL A 47 -1.20 3.89 -1.99
N ILE A 48 -2.10 3.11 -2.57
CA ILE A 48 -2.65 3.35 -3.90
C ILE A 48 -4.16 3.42 -3.72
N ILE A 49 -4.75 4.54 -4.11
CA ILE A 49 -6.19 4.77 -4.10
C ILE A 49 -6.68 4.67 -5.54
N VAL A 50 -7.67 3.82 -5.78
CA VAL A 50 -8.27 3.55 -7.10
C VAL A 50 -9.77 3.81 -7.07
N ASP A 51 -10.35 4.12 -8.22
CA ASP A 51 -11.81 4.10 -8.41
C ASP A 51 -12.34 2.66 -8.40
N ASP A 52 -13.60 2.48 -7.98
CA ASP A 52 -14.23 1.15 -7.80
C ASP A 52 -14.83 0.57 -9.10
#